data_AF-A0A3D2Z581-F1
#
_entry.id   AF-A0A3D2Z581-F1
#
_cell.length_a   1.000
_cell.length_b   1.000
_cell.length_c   1.000
_cell.angle_alpha   90.00
_cell.angle_beta   90.00
_cell.angle_gamma   90.00
#
_symmetry.space_group_name_H-M   'P 1'
#
loop_
_entity.id
_entity.type
_entity.pdbx_description
1 polymer ?
#
loop_
_entity_poly.entity_id
_entity_poly.type
_entity_poly.pdbx_seq_one_letter_code
_entity_poly.pdbx_strand_id
1 'polypeptide(L)'
;MSLVMFNPLAILVSTLVAFGLGALWYGVLFNNAWIRLNGYRGKSAELEQMKAGAPKAYVVSFLCNGVMAASLVVLADYIVLDTIPQALKLGLLVFGGFVGPIGLIANFYSDRPIGA
;
A
#
# COMPACT_ATOMS: atom_id res chain seq x y z
N MET A 1 7.05 20.76 -22.81
CA MET A 1 6.92 19.74 -21.74
C MET A 1 8.18 18.91 -21.77
N SER A 2 9.05 19.05 -20.76
CA SER A 2 10.19 18.14 -20.62
C SER A 2 9.67 16.73 -20.35
N LEU A 3 10.37 15.73 -20.87
CA LEU A 3 10.12 14.34 -20.51
C LEU A 3 10.43 14.18 -19.01
N VAL A 4 9.47 13.67 -18.23
CA VAL A 4 9.70 13.30 -16.83
C VAL A 4 10.93 12.39 -16.79
N MET A 5 11.92 12.72 -15.98
CA MET A 5 13.12 11.90 -15.84
C MET A 5 12.78 10.61 -15.08
N PHE A 6 12.41 9.58 -15.81
CA PHE A 6 12.21 8.24 -15.27
C PHE A 6 13.56 7.62 -14.90
N ASN A 7 13.88 7.56 -13.61
CA ASN A 7 14.98 6.73 -13.10
C ASN A 7 14.44 5.34 -12.72
N PRO A 8 14.64 4.30 -13.54
CA PRO A 8 14.07 2.98 -13.27
C PRO A 8 14.58 2.36 -11.97
N LEU A 9 15.82 2.68 -11.57
CA LEU A 9 16.39 2.21 -10.31
C LEU A 9 15.68 2.86 -9.11
N ALA A 10 15.39 4.16 -9.16
CA ALA A 10 14.66 4.85 -8.09
C ALA A 10 13.24 4.29 -7.92
N ILE A 11 12.56 3.98 -9.03
CA ILE A 11 11.24 3.35 -9.01
C ILE A 11 11.32 1.95 -8.42
N LEU A 12 12.29 1.13 -8.84
CA LEU A 12 12.49 -0.21 -8.32
C LEU A 12 12.77 -0.20 -6.81
N VAL A 13 13.66 0.67 -6.35
CA VAL A 13 13.96 0.83 -4.91
C VAL A 13 12.72 1.28 -4.14
N SER A 14 11.98 2.27 -4.65
CA SER A 14 10.73 2.73 -4.01
C SER A 14 9.69 1.61 -3.93
N THR A 15 9.60 0.78 -4.97
CA THR A 15 8.70 -0.37 -5.03
C THR A 15 9.07 -1.41 -3.97
N LEU A 16 10.35 -1.74 -3.86
CA LEU A 16 10.86 -2.69 -2.86
C LEU A 16 10.62 -2.18 -1.43
N VAL A 17 10.86 -0.90 -1.19
CA VAL A 17 10.61 -0.28 0.12
C VAL A 17 9.11 -0.30 0.44
N ALA A 18 8.24 0.11 -0.49
CA ALA A 18 6.79 0.10 -0.28
C ALA A 18 6.24 -1.31 -0.03
N PHE A 19 6.71 -2.29 -0.82
CA PHE A 19 6.33 -3.68 -0.65
C PHE A 19 6.83 -4.26 0.69
N GLY A 20 8.08 -3.96 1.07
CA GLY A 20 8.67 -4.36 2.35
C GLY A 20 7.94 -3.75 3.55
N LEU A 21 7.56 -2.47 3.46
CA LEU A 21 6.71 -1.82 4.47
C LEU A 21 5.35 -2.50 4.58
N GLY A 22 4.76 -2.93 3.46
CA GLY A 22 3.54 -3.75 3.47
C GLY A 22 3.72 -5.07 4.22
N ALA A 23 4.82 -5.78 3.97
CA ALA A 23 5.14 -7.02 4.67
C ALA A 23 5.34 -6.80 6.19
N LEU A 24 6.05 -5.73 6.57
CA LEU A 24 6.24 -5.35 7.96
C LEU A 24 4.90 -4.99 8.63
N TRP A 25 4.05 -4.23 7.92
CA TRP A 25 2.76 -3.76 8.41
C TRP A 25 1.78 -4.91 8.65
N TYR A 26 1.49 -5.70 7.62
CA TYR A 26 0.51 -6.78 7.69
C TYR A 26 1.05 -8.06 8.34
N GLY A 27 2.36 -8.28 8.30
CA GLY A 27 2.99 -9.49 8.82
C GLY A 27 3.41 -9.41 10.29
N VAL A 28 3.95 -8.27 10.74
CA VAL A 28 4.55 -8.15 12.08
C VAL A 28 3.78 -7.17 12.95
N LEU A 29 3.62 -5.92 12.51
CA LEU A 29 3.10 -4.84 13.36
C LEU A 29 1.60 -4.98 13.63
N PHE A 30 0.81 -5.27 12.59
CA PHE A 30 -0.66 -5.25 12.66
C PHE A 30 -1.30 -6.58 12.25
N ASN A 31 -0.55 -7.69 12.26
CA ASN A 31 -1.06 -9.01 11.88
C ASN A 31 -2.31 -9.41 12.68
N ASN A 32 -2.25 -9.33 14.01
CA ASN A 32 -3.38 -9.71 14.88
C ASN A 32 -4.62 -8.85 14.62
N ALA A 33 -4.44 -7.55 14.42
CA ALA A 33 -5.53 -6.64 14.08
C ALA A 33 -6.11 -6.97 12.70
N TRP A 34 -5.26 -7.26 11.71
CA TRP A 34 -5.69 -7.64 10.37
C TRP A 34 -6.47 -8.96 10.37
N ILE A 35 -5.99 -10.01 11.05
CA ILE A 35 -6.70 -11.30 11.20
C ILE A 35 -8.08 -11.07 11.83
N ARG A 36 -8.14 -10.25 12.89
CA ARG A 36 -9.38 -9.94 13.61
C ARG A 36 -10.38 -9.18 12.73
N LEU A 37 -9.95 -8.10 12.08
CA LEU A 37 -10.81 -7.25 11.24
C LEU A 37 -11.29 -7.95 9.96
N ASN A 38 -10.51 -8.90 9.44
CA ASN A 38 -10.91 -9.70 8.28
C ASN A 38 -11.77 -10.92 8.67
N GLY A 39 -12.13 -11.09 9.95
CA GLY A 39 -13.04 -12.15 10.39
C GLY A 39 -12.42 -13.54 10.48
N TYR A 40 -11.08 -13.65 10.47
CA TYR A 40 -10.37 -14.93 10.53
C TYR A 40 -10.11 -15.43 11.95
N ARG A 41 -10.64 -14.75 12.98
CA ARG A 41 -10.46 -15.16 14.37
C ARG A 41 -11.08 -16.55 14.60
N GLY A 42 -10.25 -17.52 14.96
CA GLY A 42 -10.66 -18.91 15.19
C GLY A 42 -10.85 -19.74 13.92
N LYS A 43 -10.52 -19.20 12.73
CA LYS A 43 -10.71 -19.85 11.44
C LYS A 43 -9.39 -20.31 10.82
N SER A 44 -8.69 -21.23 11.49
CA SER A 44 -7.37 -21.71 11.07
C SER A 44 -7.36 -22.34 9.67
N ALA A 45 -8.39 -23.10 9.31
CA ALA A 45 -8.48 -23.73 7.99
C ALA A 45 -8.61 -22.71 6.84
N GLU A 46 -9.38 -21.63 7.04
CA GLU A 46 -9.52 -20.56 6.04
C GLU A 46 -8.21 -19.76 5.89
N LEU A 47 -7.48 -19.52 6.99
CA LEU A 47 -6.16 -18.88 6.94
C LEU A 47 -5.14 -19.70 6.16
N GLU A 48 -5.12 -21.03 6.32
CA GLU A 48 -4.22 -21.90 5.56
C GLU A 48 -4.56 -21.92 4.07
N GLN A 49 -5.85 -21.93 3.71
CA GLN A 49 -6.28 -21.81 2.32
C GLN A 49 -5.86 -20.47 1.69
N MET A 50 -5.94 -19.37 2.44
CA MET A 50 -5.45 -18.08 1.96
C MET A 50 -3.94 -18.08 1.70
N LYS A 51 -3.15 -18.73 2.55
CA LYS A 51 -1.69 -18.83 2.37
C LYS A 51 -1.34 -19.51 1.04
N ALA A 52 -2.13 -20.48 0.58
CA ALA A 52 -1.93 -21.12 -0.71
C ALA A 52 -2.09 -20.14 -1.90
N GLY A 53 -2.96 -19.14 -1.77
CA GLY A 53 -3.14 -18.08 -2.77
C GLY A 53 -2.17 -16.89 -2.62
N ALA A 54 -1.44 -16.82 -1.51
CA ALA A 54 -0.59 -15.69 -1.16
C ALA A 54 0.49 -15.36 -2.21
N PRO A 55 1.17 -16.33 -2.87
CA PRO A 55 2.21 -16.01 -3.86
C PRO A 55 1.68 -15.15 -5.02
N LYS A 56 0.49 -15.47 -5.53
CA LYS A 56 -0.15 -14.71 -6.61
C LYS A 56 -0.50 -13.30 -6.13
N ALA A 57 -1.05 -13.18 -4.93
CA ALA A 57 -1.38 -11.89 -4.34
C ALA A 57 -0.13 -11.02 -4.16
N TYR A 58 0.98 -11.57 -3.67
CA TYR A 58 2.23 -10.84 -3.51
C TYR A 58 2.80 -10.32 -4.82
N VAL A 59 2.79 -11.11 -5.89
CA VAL A 59 3.24 -10.66 -7.22
C VAL A 59 2.39 -9.50 -7.73
N VAL A 60 1.06 -9.63 -7.64
CA VAL A 60 0.15 -8.55 -8.05
C VAL A 60 0.37 -7.30 -7.20
N SER A 61 0.48 -7.44 -5.88
CA SER A 61 0.76 -6.33 -4.97
C SER A 61 2.09 -5.65 -5.30
N PHE A 62 3.15 -6.40 -5.60
CA PHE A 62 4.44 -5.84 -6.00
C PHE A 62 4.33 -5.00 -7.28
N LEU A 63 3.65 -5.52 -8.31
CA LEU A 63 3.42 -4.80 -9.56
C LEU A 63 2.59 -3.53 -9.35
N CYS A 64 1.52 -3.61 -8.54
CA CYS A 64 0.70 -2.45 -8.19
C CYS A 64 1.51 -1.38 -7.43
N ASN A 65 2.38 -1.78 -6.50
CA ASN A 65 3.31 -0.86 -5.83
C ASN A 65 4.25 -0.19 -6.84
N GLY A 66 4.72 -0.92 -7.85
CA GLY A 66 5.54 -0.37 -8.93
C GLY A 66 4.81 0.68 -9.76
N VAL A 67 3.55 0.42 -10.12
CA VAL A 67 2.70 1.40 -10.80
C VAL A 67 2.50 2.64 -9.93
N MET A 68 2.19 2.47 -8.64
CA MET A 68 2.03 3.60 -7.71
C MET A 68 3.32 4.43 -7.56
N ALA A 69 4.47 3.77 -7.44
CA ALA A 69 5.77 4.44 -7.38
C ALA A 69 6.07 5.24 -8.66
N ALA A 70 5.78 4.66 -9.84
CA ALA A 70 5.92 5.37 -11.12
C ALA A 70 4.97 6.58 -11.22
N SER A 71 3.72 6.45 -10.76
CA SER A 71 2.78 7.57 -10.71
C SER A 71 3.26 8.68 -9.77
N LEU A 72 3.85 8.33 -8.62
CA LEU A 72 4.41 9.32 -7.69
C LEU A 72 5.60 10.06 -8.28
N VAL A 73 6.43 9.43 -9.12
CA VAL A 73 7.52 10.14 -9.84
C VAL A 73 6.96 11.24 -10.74
N VAL A 74 5.89 10.95 -11.48
CA VAL A 74 5.23 11.96 -12.33
C VAL A 74 4.67 13.11 -11.50
N LEU A 75 4.04 12.80 -10.36
CA LEU A 75 3.52 13.84 -9.44
C LEU A 75 4.65 14.66 -8.81
N ALA A 76 5.76 14.03 -8.46
CA ALA A 76 6.92 14.70 -7.88
C ALA A 76 7.57 15.68 -8.87
N ASP A 77 7.61 15.32 -10.16
CA ASP A 77 8.11 16.17 -11.23
C ASP A 77 7.20 17.40 -11.44
N TYR A 78 5.87 17.21 -11.47
CA TYR A 78 4.93 18.32 -11.64
C TYR A 78 4.88 19.30 -10.47
N ILE A 79 5.10 18.83 -9.25
CA ILE A 79 5.02 19.64 -8.03
C ILE A 79 6.40 20.22 -7.64
N VAL A 80 7.47 19.84 -8.36
CA VAL A 80 8.87 20.22 -8.09
C VAL A 80 9.24 19.95 -6.63
N LEU A 81 9.29 18.66 -6.29
CA LEU A 81 9.67 18.21 -4.95
C LEU A 81 11.20 18.22 -4.77
N ASP A 82 11.72 19.26 -4.13
CA ASP A 82 13.17 19.42 -3.88
C ASP A 82 13.60 18.99 -2.46
N THR A 83 12.65 18.84 -1.54
CA THR A 83 12.94 18.62 -0.12
C THR A 83 12.14 17.47 0.51
N ILE A 84 12.74 16.79 1.49
CA ILE A 84 12.10 15.70 2.25
C ILE A 84 10.76 16.14 2.89
N PRO A 85 10.63 17.33 3.52
CA PRO A 85 9.34 17.76 4.07
C PRO A 85 8.24 17.92 3.02
N GLN A 86 8.55 18.34 1.79
CA GLN A 86 7.54 18.42 0.73
C GLN A 86 7.09 17.01 0.31
N ALA A 87 8.01 16.05 0.20
CA ALA A 87 7.68 14.65 -0.09
C ALA A 87 6.79 14.03 0.99
N LEU A 88 7.08 14.29 2.28
CA LEU A 88 6.24 13.84 3.39
C LEU A 88 4.84 14.47 3.35
N LYS A 89 4.73 15.77 3.05
CA LYS A 89 3.44 16.44 2.86
C LYS A 89 2.64 15.83 1.70
N LEU A 90 3.29 15.54 0.58
CA LEU A 90 2.64 14.85 -0.53
C LEU A 90 2.15 13.46 -0.11
N GLY A 91 2.98 12.69 0.59
CA GLY A 91 2.59 11.37 1.11
C GLY A 91 1.37 11.44 2.03
N LEU A 92 1.35 12.40 2.96
CA LEU A 92 0.21 12.65 3.85
C LEU A 92 -1.04 13.08 3.07
N LEU A 93 -0.90 13.91 2.03
CA LEU A 93 -2.00 14.35 1.19
C LEU A 93 -2.56 13.21 0.33
N VAL A 94 -1.70 12.37 -0.26
CA VAL A 94 -2.11 11.20 -1.04
C VAL A 94 -2.80 10.19 -0.15
N PHE A 95 -2.24 9.93 1.04
CA PHE A 95 -2.86 9.04 2.00
C PHE A 95 -4.19 9.59 2.52
N GLY A 96 -4.21 10.81 3.05
CA GLY A 96 -5.41 11.40 3.66
C GLY A 96 -6.50 11.80 2.65
N GLY A 97 -6.11 12.18 1.44
CA GLY A 97 -7.04 12.63 0.40
C GLY A 97 -7.59 11.52 -0.49
N PHE A 98 -6.86 10.41 -0.64
CA PHE A 98 -7.26 9.31 -1.52
C PHE A 98 -7.31 7.96 -0.80
N VAL A 99 -6.16 7.47 -0.32
CA VAL A 99 -6.06 6.08 0.19
C VAL A 99 -6.95 5.85 1.41
N GLY A 100 -6.90 6.77 2.38
CA GLY A 100 -7.69 6.73 3.61
C GLY A 100 -9.20 6.74 3.34
N PRO A 101 -9.72 7.73 2.59
CA PRO A 101 -11.13 7.77 2.21
C PRO A 101 -11.59 6.53 1.43
N ILE A 102 -10.81 6.08 0.43
CA ILE A 102 -11.15 4.88 -0.36
C ILE A 102 -11.23 3.65 0.55
N GLY A 103 -10.24 3.46 1.43
CA GLY A 103 -10.22 2.34 2.37
C GLY A 103 -11.35 2.40 3.39
N LEU A 104 -11.66 3.59 3.91
CA LEU A 104 -12.73 3.78 4.87
C LEU A 104 -14.09 3.48 4.25
N ILE A 105 -14.35 4.01 3.05
CA ILE A 105 -15.57 3.75 2.29
C ILE A 105 -15.70 2.25 2.03
N ALA A 106 -14.65 1.61 1.52
CA ALA A 106 -14.65 0.16 1.27
C ALA A 106 -14.97 -0.65 2.54
N ASN A 107 -14.46 -0.22 3.70
CA ASN A 107 -14.78 -0.89 4.96
C ASN A 107 -16.28 -0.76 5.30
N PHE A 108 -16.87 0.42 5.18
CA PHE A 108 -18.31 0.64 5.44
C PHE A 108 -19.22 -0.20 4.54
N TYR A 109 -18.80 -0.50 3.30
CA TYR A 109 -19.53 -1.39 2.39
C TYR A 109 -19.25 -2.88 2.58
N SER A 110 -18.26 -3.25 3.41
CA SER A 110 -17.80 -4.64 3.55
C SER A 110 -18.47 -5.44 4.66
N ASP A 111 -19.45 -4.86 5.35
CA ASP A 111 -20.09 -5.41 6.57
C ASP A 111 -19.12 -5.74 7.72
N ARG A 112 -17.85 -5.32 7.63
CA ARG A 112 -16.81 -5.59 8.64
C ARG A 112 -16.82 -4.55 9.76
N PRO A 113 -16.60 -4.97 11.02
CA PRO A 113 -16.62 -4.06 12.16
C PRO A 113 -15.49 -3.02 12.08
N ILE A 114 -15.81 -1.76 12.38
CA ILE A 114 -14.82 -0.70 12.56
C ILE A 114 -14.28 -0.82 13.99
N GLY A 115 -13.02 -1.22 14.14
CA GLY A 115 -12.31 -1.15 15.42
C GLY A 115 -12.66 -2.21 16.46
N ALA A 116 -12.90 -3.46 16.04
CA ALA A 116 -12.87 -4.60 16.97
C ALA A 116 -11.45 -4.82 17.52
#